data_AF-M1WMB6-F1
#
_entry.id   AF-M1WMB6-F1
#
_cell.length_a   1.000
_cell.length_b   1.000
_cell.length_c   1.000
_cell.angle_alpha   90.00
_cell.angle_beta   90.00
_cell.angle_gamma   90.00
#
_symmetry.space_group_name_H-M   'P 1'
#
loop_
_entity.id
_entity.type
_entity.pdbx_description
1 polymer ?
#
loop_
_entity_poly.entity_id
_entity_poly.type
_entity_poly.pdbx_seq_one_letter_code
_entity_poly.pdbx_strand_id
1 'polypeptide(L)'
;MKIGALIPARNGSKRIKKKNIKMLGDRPLICWTIDTLLQSAVFDTITVSTESGEVARVVNEYYPGDTVRVLDRPDSLAHDDAPLSGVIEHYLSGNDYEYFGLFMPTYPFRKVEQLREAAYAIQTRYPWRVLSKSSRQYASMDYYYPHEAGVKRVFRLHPMFCPSSNSTYVFSHRNCYDNRWMQYGISAAERLYTMQVDHIESVDIDTPEDFAKAQMIAEGRPPVVRAPVSTRFGDWVTVTPKGVDAEKFMHFVGQERLADTKKPLLILGTATPPLNFYTIMNNAVRMYYMDREAATCFQSDKVNLTGNSAYIPKHFLHDQHYRIMRVPELGKDADHKVWSHAEQREMGWPHGGFHNDSQGLYFGSEYGDDVLPNDRVIWQEELAKQDFYLDPIEYL
;
A
#
# COMPACT_ATOMS: atom_id res chain seq x y z
N MET A 1 -28.31 10.54 -7.15
CA MET A 1 -27.04 10.57 -6.40
C MET A 1 -26.06 11.36 -7.24
N LYS A 2 -25.48 12.44 -6.70
CA LYS A 2 -24.46 13.23 -7.41
C LYS A 2 -23.06 12.84 -6.93
N ILE A 3 -22.17 12.54 -7.86
CA ILE A 3 -20.79 12.10 -7.64
C ILE A 3 -19.83 13.09 -8.32
N GLY A 4 -19.06 13.82 -7.53
CA GLY A 4 -17.98 14.67 -8.04
C GLY A 4 -16.65 13.92 -8.09
N ALA A 5 -15.77 14.23 -9.04
CA ALA A 5 -14.37 13.80 -9.01
C ALA A 5 -13.46 14.99 -8.68
N LEU A 6 -12.58 14.80 -7.70
CA LEU A 6 -11.55 15.75 -7.30
C LEU A 6 -10.17 15.22 -7.66
N ILE A 7 -9.42 16.01 -8.42
CA ILE A 7 -8.02 15.77 -8.78
C ILE A 7 -7.15 16.87 -8.15
N PRO A 8 -6.47 16.62 -7.03
CA PRO A 8 -5.55 17.59 -6.44
C PRO A 8 -4.22 17.61 -7.21
N ALA A 9 -3.90 18.72 -7.87
CA ALA A 9 -2.71 18.83 -8.72
C ALA A 9 -1.87 20.08 -8.41
N ARG A 10 -1.14 20.05 -7.28
CA ARG A 10 -0.21 21.14 -6.94
C ARG A 10 1.07 21.12 -7.80
N ASN A 11 1.70 22.26 -8.00
CA ASN A 11 2.94 22.38 -8.76
C ASN A 11 4.19 22.05 -7.94
N GLY A 12 4.13 22.22 -6.62
CA GLY A 12 5.27 22.12 -5.67
C GLY A 12 5.84 20.72 -5.41
N SER A 13 5.97 19.86 -6.42
CA SER A 13 6.65 18.57 -6.24
C SER A 13 8.17 18.76 -6.13
N LYS A 14 8.73 18.47 -4.95
CA LYS A 14 10.16 18.58 -4.64
C LYS A 14 11.05 17.59 -5.39
N ARG A 15 10.56 16.36 -5.59
CA ARG A 15 11.31 15.24 -6.19
C ARG A 15 11.29 15.24 -7.71
N ILE A 16 10.13 15.56 -8.32
CA ILE A 16 9.98 15.67 -9.77
C ILE A 16 9.40 17.04 -10.09
N LYS A 17 10.21 17.92 -10.66
CA LYS A 17 9.77 19.27 -11.06
C LYS A 17 8.57 19.17 -12.03
N LYS A 18 7.49 19.90 -11.75
CA LYS A 18 6.27 19.93 -12.55
C LYS A 18 5.64 18.54 -12.79
N LYS A 19 5.76 17.63 -11.82
CA LYS A 19 5.32 16.22 -11.89
C LYS A 19 3.98 16.02 -12.61
N ASN A 20 2.95 16.74 -12.19
CA ASN A 20 1.56 16.55 -12.68
C ASN A 20 1.36 16.91 -14.16
N ILE A 21 2.25 17.72 -14.76
CA ILE A 21 2.19 18.10 -16.18
C ILE A 21 3.39 17.57 -16.98
N LYS A 22 4.23 16.73 -16.37
CA LYS A 22 5.33 16.06 -17.07
C LYS A 22 4.74 15.02 -18.01
N MET A 23 5.25 14.96 -19.25
CA MET A 23 4.84 13.97 -20.25
C MET A 23 5.19 12.56 -19.80
N LEU A 24 4.17 11.71 -19.66
CA LEU A 24 4.25 10.28 -19.44
C LEU A 24 3.70 9.60 -20.70
N GLY A 25 4.55 8.94 -21.47
CA GLY A 25 4.17 8.50 -22.82
C GLY A 25 3.81 9.69 -23.71
N ASP A 26 2.63 9.66 -24.31
CA ASP A 26 2.12 10.66 -25.24
C ASP A 26 1.30 11.78 -24.57
N ARG A 27 1.09 11.73 -23.24
CA ARG A 27 0.23 12.69 -22.52
C ARG A 27 0.84 13.19 -21.20
N PRO A 28 0.51 14.41 -20.75
CA PRO A 28 0.87 14.87 -19.41
C PRO A 28 0.31 13.92 -18.34
N LEU A 29 1.04 13.74 -17.24
CA LEU A 29 0.67 12.80 -16.17
C LEU A 29 -0.80 12.95 -15.70
N ILE A 30 -1.28 14.17 -15.48
CA ILE A 30 -2.65 14.44 -15.05
C ILE A 30 -3.71 13.97 -16.06
N CYS A 31 -3.39 14.01 -17.36
CA CYS A 31 -4.32 13.63 -18.42
C CYS A 31 -4.69 12.14 -18.34
N TRP A 32 -3.76 11.26 -17.95
CA TRP A 32 -4.06 9.83 -17.72
C TRP A 32 -5.19 9.62 -16.71
N THR A 33 -5.17 10.40 -15.63
CA THR A 33 -6.25 10.38 -14.63
C THR A 33 -7.54 10.94 -15.22
N ILE A 34 -7.51 12.13 -15.84
CA ILE A 34 -8.70 12.77 -16.41
C ILE A 34 -9.36 11.88 -17.46
N ASP A 35 -8.58 11.33 -18.39
CA ASP A 35 -9.06 10.47 -19.48
C ASP A 35 -9.79 9.24 -18.92
N THR A 36 -9.23 8.61 -17.87
CA THR A 36 -9.86 7.46 -17.21
C THR A 36 -11.19 7.85 -16.55
N LEU A 37 -11.24 9.00 -15.88
CA LEU A 37 -12.47 9.50 -15.24
C LEU A 37 -13.54 9.83 -16.29
N LEU A 38 -13.18 10.46 -17.40
CA LEU A 38 -14.10 10.76 -18.51
C LEU A 38 -14.65 9.48 -19.13
N GLN A 39 -13.78 8.52 -19.46
CA GLN A 39 -14.17 7.23 -20.05
C GLN A 39 -15.05 6.40 -19.11
N SER A 40 -14.89 6.56 -17.80
CA SER A 40 -15.73 5.86 -16.82
C SER A 40 -17.20 6.26 -16.89
N ALA A 41 -17.48 7.51 -17.26
CA ALA A 41 -18.83 8.09 -17.31
C ALA A 41 -19.61 7.97 -15.98
N VAL A 42 -18.91 7.97 -14.84
CA VAL A 42 -19.54 7.83 -13.51
C VAL A 42 -19.70 9.16 -12.76
N PHE A 43 -19.00 10.22 -13.16
CA PHE A 43 -18.96 11.49 -12.44
C PHE A 43 -19.83 12.54 -13.11
N ASP A 44 -20.58 13.30 -12.33
CA ASP A 44 -21.34 14.46 -12.81
C ASP A 44 -20.40 15.59 -13.25
N THR A 45 -19.26 15.71 -12.57
CA THR A 45 -18.25 16.75 -12.84
C THR A 45 -16.88 16.26 -12.45
N ILE A 46 -15.87 16.57 -13.25
CA ILE A 46 -14.46 16.32 -12.95
C ILE A 46 -13.79 17.67 -12.67
N THR A 47 -13.17 17.81 -11.50
CA THR A 47 -12.58 19.06 -11.04
C THR A 47 -11.11 18.87 -10.70
N VAL A 48 -10.25 19.63 -11.36
CA VAL A 48 -8.82 19.76 -11.01
C VAL A 48 -8.66 20.93 -10.04
N SER A 49 -8.20 20.66 -8.83
CA SER A 49 -7.83 21.71 -7.86
C SER A 49 -6.34 22.00 -7.95
N THR A 50 -5.97 23.24 -8.28
CA THR A 50 -4.57 23.67 -8.43
C THR A 50 -4.41 25.15 -8.11
N GLU A 51 -3.27 25.52 -7.54
CA GLU A 51 -2.81 26.91 -7.40
C GLU A 51 -2.02 27.39 -8.63
N SER A 52 -1.67 26.47 -9.53
CA SER A 52 -0.74 26.72 -10.62
C SER A 52 -1.46 27.05 -11.90
N GLY A 53 -1.27 28.28 -12.37
CA GLY A 53 -1.72 28.70 -13.70
C GLY A 53 -1.13 27.86 -14.84
N GLU A 54 0.03 27.22 -14.65
CA GLU A 54 0.60 26.31 -15.65
C GLU A 54 -0.18 25.00 -15.74
N VAL A 55 -0.54 24.40 -14.59
CA VAL A 55 -1.39 23.21 -14.54
C VAL A 55 -2.77 23.52 -15.13
N ALA A 56 -3.36 24.67 -14.78
CA ALA A 56 -4.64 25.11 -15.32
C ALA A 56 -4.61 25.25 -16.84
N ARG A 57 -3.54 25.87 -17.40
CA ARG A 57 -3.36 25.99 -18.84
C ARG A 57 -3.27 24.63 -19.54
N VAL A 58 -2.47 23.70 -19.01
CA VAL A 58 -2.36 22.34 -19.57
C VAL A 58 -3.71 21.63 -19.55
N VAL A 59 -4.46 21.70 -18.46
CA VAL A 59 -5.81 21.09 -18.39
C VAL A 59 -6.74 21.70 -19.44
N ASN A 60 -6.77 23.02 -19.56
CA ASN A 60 -7.64 23.70 -20.53
C ASN A 60 -7.23 23.47 -22.00
N GLU A 61 -5.94 23.24 -22.26
CA GLU A 61 -5.42 22.92 -23.60
C GLU A 61 -5.85 21.51 -24.05
N TYR A 62 -5.75 20.52 -23.16
CA TYR A 62 -6.12 19.14 -23.47
C TYR A 62 -7.63 18.88 -23.39
N TYR A 63 -8.36 19.65 -22.56
CA TYR A 63 -9.79 19.49 -22.31
C TYR A 63 -10.53 20.83 -22.48
N PRO A 64 -10.61 21.37 -23.69
CA PRO A 64 -11.28 22.64 -23.94
C PRO A 64 -12.78 22.57 -23.63
N GLY A 65 -13.34 23.71 -23.24
CA GLY A 65 -14.75 23.84 -22.85
C GLY A 65 -15.01 23.44 -21.39
N ASP A 66 -16.24 23.06 -21.08
CA ASP A 66 -16.68 22.76 -19.71
C ASP A 66 -16.54 21.28 -19.32
N THR A 67 -15.75 20.51 -20.09
CA THR A 67 -15.56 19.06 -19.88
C THR A 67 -14.85 18.77 -18.55
N VAL A 68 -13.89 19.61 -18.17
CA VAL A 68 -13.12 19.51 -16.93
C VAL A 68 -13.05 20.88 -16.29
N ARG A 69 -13.49 20.98 -15.03
CA ARG A 69 -13.44 22.25 -14.29
C ARG A 69 -12.08 22.42 -13.63
N VAL A 70 -11.50 23.60 -13.74
CA VAL A 70 -10.36 24.01 -12.91
C VAL A 70 -10.88 24.80 -11.71
N LEU A 71 -10.47 24.39 -10.51
CA LEU A 71 -10.77 25.06 -9.25
C LEU A 71 -9.48 25.69 -8.71
N ASP A 72 -9.44 27.01 -8.70
CA ASP A 72 -8.32 27.78 -8.15
C ASP A 72 -8.16 27.47 -6.66
N ARG A 73 -7.02 26.88 -6.31
CA ARG A 73 -6.70 26.52 -4.93
C ARG A 73 -6.06 27.73 -4.22
N PRO A 74 -6.56 28.13 -3.04
CA PRO A 74 -5.90 29.14 -2.22
C PRO A 74 -4.46 28.76 -1.87
N ASP A 75 -3.55 29.73 -1.83
CA ASP A 75 -2.13 29.51 -1.49
C ASP A 75 -1.95 28.87 -0.11
N SER A 76 -2.86 29.17 0.83
CA SER A 76 -2.90 28.54 2.16
C SER A 76 -3.15 27.03 2.13
N LEU A 77 -3.55 26.45 1.00
CA LEU A 77 -3.74 25.01 0.80
C LEU A 77 -2.71 24.41 -0.18
N ALA A 78 -1.72 25.19 -0.62
CA ALA A 78 -0.74 24.79 -1.63
C ALA A 78 0.66 24.43 -1.08
N HIS A 79 0.89 24.64 0.21
CA HIS A 79 2.17 24.32 0.85
C HIS A 79 2.30 22.81 1.16
N ASP A 80 3.54 22.34 1.38
CA ASP A 80 3.83 20.91 1.56
C ASP A 80 3.13 20.27 2.76
N ASP A 81 2.96 21.04 3.83
CA ASP A 81 2.36 20.60 5.09
C ASP A 81 0.84 20.84 5.12
N ALA A 82 0.24 21.33 4.02
CA ALA A 82 -1.20 21.59 3.95
C ALA A 82 -1.98 20.26 3.96
N PRO A 83 -2.95 20.09 4.87
CA PRO A 83 -3.70 18.85 4.97
C PRO A 83 -4.62 18.69 3.75
N LEU A 84 -4.68 17.47 3.21
CA LEU A 84 -5.56 17.16 2.09
C LEU A 84 -7.04 17.39 2.41
N SER A 85 -7.43 17.28 3.69
CA SER A 85 -8.79 17.57 4.16
C SER A 85 -9.22 19.01 3.90
N GLY A 86 -8.31 19.98 3.99
CA GLY A 86 -8.59 21.38 3.65
C GLY A 86 -8.87 21.57 2.16
N VAL A 87 -8.16 20.83 1.29
CA VAL A 87 -8.42 20.84 -0.17
C VAL A 87 -9.78 20.23 -0.48
N ILE A 88 -10.15 19.13 0.20
CA ILE A 88 -11.45 18.49 0.07
C ILE A 88 -12.58 19.42 0.53
N GLU A 89 -12.41 20.11 1.66
CA GLU A 89 -13.38 21.07 2.18
C GLU A 89 -13.57 22.26 1.24
N HIS A 90 -12.47 22.82 0.73
CA HIS A 90 -12.52 23.87 -0.29
C HIS A 90 -13.32 23.42 -1.53
N TYR A 91 -13.08 22.20 -2.00
CA TYR A 91 -13.84 21.60 -3.11
C TYR A 91 -15.33 21.40 -2.79
N LEU A 92 -15.66 20.85 -1.61
CA LEU A 92 -17.03 20.53 -1.25
C LEU A 92 -17.88 21.75 -0.86
N SER A 93 -17.27 22.86 -0.44
CA SER A 93 -17.99 24.08 -0.05
C SER A 93 -18.77 24.72 -1.20
N GLY A 94 -18.26 24.60 -2.43
CA GLY A 94 -18.87 25.18 -3.62
C GLY A 94 -19.72 24.21 -4.45
N ASN A 95 -19.99 22.99 -3.96
CA ASN A 95 -20.68 21.96 -4.74
C ASN A 95 -21.66 21.17 -3.87
N ASP A 96 -22.69 20.57 -4.47
CA ASP A 96 -23.69 19.77 -3.75
C ASP A 96 -23.63 18.29 -4.14
N TYR A 97 -22.50 17.66 -3.87
CA TYR A 97 -22.31 16.23 -4.11
C TYR A 97 -22.73 15.40 -2.88
N GLU A 98 -23.34 14.24 -3.15
CA GLU A 98 -23.63 13.23 -2.12
C GLU A 98 -22.36 12.40 -1.85
N TYR A 99 -21.65 12.04 -2.92
CA TYR A 99 -20.35 11.37 -2.88
C TYR A 99 -19.32 12.14 -3.68
N PHE A 100 -18.05 11.97 -3.35
CA PHE A 100 -16.96 12.41 -4.20
C PHE A 100 -15.88 11.34 -4.30
N GLY A 101 -15.22 11.29 -5.45
CA GLY A 101 -14.00 10.51 -5.66
C GLY A 101 -12.76 11.39 -5.55
N LEU A 102 -11.70 10.89 -4.92
CA LEU A 102 -10.40 11.52 -4.83
C LEU A 102 -9.39 10.76 -5.69
N PHE A 103 -8.75 11.47 -6.63
CA PHE A 103 -7.86 10.88 -7.62
C PHE A 103 -6.54 11.65 -7.70
N MET A 104 -5.49 11.12 -7.09
CA MET A 104 -4.15 11.69 -7.20
C MET A 104 -3.58 11.46 -8.61
N PRO A 105 -3.04 12.47 -9.31
CA PRO A 105 -2.44 12.28 -10.65
C PRO A 105 -1.30 11.25 -10.69
N THR A 106 -0.70 10.93 -9.54
CA THR A 106 0.46 10.04 -9.41
C THR A 106 0.15 8.57 -9.62
N TYR A 107 -1.12 8.17 -9.74
CA TYR A 107 -1.56 6.83 -10.12
C TYR A 107 -2.18 6.84 -11.53
N PRO A 108 -1.38 6.87 -12.61
CA PRO A 108 -1.89 7.09 -13.97
C PRO A 108 -2.68 5.91 -14.53
N PHE A 109 -2.44 4.68 -14.07
CA PHE A 109 -2.92 3.46 -14.72
C PHE A 109 -4.20 2.87 -14.09
N ARG A 110 -5.08 3.74 -13.58
CA ARG A 110 -6.39 3.31 -13.09
C ARG A 110 -7.21 2.68 -14.20
N LYS A 111 -8.07 1.74 -13.84
CA LYS A 111 -8.96 1.07 -14.80
C LYS A 111 -10.36 1.63 -14.75
N VAL A 112 -10.94 1.81 -15.94
CA VAL A 112 -12.32 2.29 -16.10
C VAL A 112 -13.31 1.38 -15.39
N GLU A 113 -13.10 0.07 -15.47
CA GLU A 113 -13.97 -0.95 -14.87
C GLU A 113 -13.97 -0.85 -13.34
N GLN A 114 -12.80 -0.59 -12.73
CA GLN A 114 -12.67 -0.41 -11.28
C GLN A 114 -13.44 0.81 -10.78
N LEU A 115 -13.39 1.92 -11.52
CA LEU A 115 -14.15 3.11 -11.17
C LEU A 115 -15.67 2.90 -11.30
N ARG A 116 -16.11 2.14 -12.31
CA ARG A 116 -17.52 1.77 -12.49
C ARG A 116 -18.01 0.86 -11.38
N GLU A 117 -17.22 -0.14 -11.00
CA GLU A 117 -17.56 -1.04 -9.89
C GLU A 117 -17.57 -0.29 -8.54
N ALA A 118 -16.62 0.63 -8.30
CA ALA A 118 -16.61 1.48 -7.12
C ALA A 118 -17.87 2.38 -7.05
N ALA A 119 -18.24 2.99 -8.18
CA ALA A 119 -19.46 3.78 -8.29
C ALA A 119 -20.72 2.93 -8.07
N TYR A 120 -20.75 1.69 -8.59
CA TYR A 120 -21.85 0.76 -8.35
C TYR A 120 -21.97 0.39 -6.88
N ALA A 121 -20.86 0.12 -6.19
CA ALA A 121 -20.86 -0.22 -4.76
C ALA A 121 -21.54 0.86 -3.90
N ILE A 122 -21.29 2.16 -4.17
CA ILE A 122 -21.92 3.27 -3.44
C ILE A 122 -23.40 3.48 -3.79
N GLN A 123 -23.92 2.94 -4.90
CA GLN A 123 -25.34 3.05 -5.25
C GLN A 123 -26.25 2.32 -4.26
N THR A 124 -25.76 1.26 -3.63
CA THR A 124 -26.47 0.58 -2.53
C THR A 124 -26.67 1.49 -1.32
N ARG A 125 -25.92 2.60 -1.25
CA ARG A 125 -25.76 3.50 -0.11
C ARG A 125 -25.31 2.82 1.17
N TYR A 126 -24.99 1.52 1.12
CA TYR A 126 -24.46 0.80 2.25
C TYR A 126 -23.05 1.28 2.58
N PRO A 127 -22.05 1.23 1.66
CA PRO A 127 -20.74 1.79 1.96
C PRO A 127 -20.78 3.32 1.92
N TRP A 128 -20.27 3.96 2.96
CA TRP A 128 -19.96 5.39 2.96
C TRP A 128 -18.60 5.67 2.36
N ARG A 129 -17.74 4.66 2.28
CA ARG A 129 -16.44 4.75 1.65
C ARG A 129 -16.17 3.51 0.79
N VAL A 130 -15.64 3.74 -0.40
CA VAL A 130 -15.00 2.72 -1.23
C VAL A 130 -13.54 3.12 -1.40
N LEU A 131 -12.60 2.22 -1.15
CA LEU A 131 -11.19 2.47 -1.39
C LEU A 131 -10.54 1.33 -2.17
N SER A 132 -9.65 1.69 -3.07
CA SER A 132 -8.75 0.74 -3.73
C SER A 132 -7.68 0.27 -2.76
N LYS A 133 -7.31 -1.00 -2.86
CA LYS A 133 -6.27 -1.65 -2.07
C LYS A 133 -5.29 -2.31 -3.02
N SER A 134 -4.03 -1.90 -2.96
CA SER A 134 -2.98 -2.53 -3.76
C SER A 134 -2.75 -3.97 -3.28
N SER A 135 -2.42 -4.86 -4.22
CA SER A 135 -1.95 -6.21 -3.89
C SER A 135 -0.75 -6.22 -2.92
N ARG A 136 0.06 -5.15 -2.82
CA ARG A 136 1.17 -5.06 -1.84
C ARG A 136 0.75 -4.66 -0.43
N GLN A 137 -0.50 -4.22 -0.24
CA GLN A 137 -1.03 -3.81 1.07
C GLN A 137 -1.56 -5.02 1.85
N TYR A 138 -0.66 -5.91 2.24
CA TYR A 138 -1.00 -6.99 3.17
C TYR A 138 -0.90 -6.52 4.62
N ALA A 139 -1.64 -7.20 5.49
CA ALA A 139 -1.44 -7.04 6.91
C ALA A 139 -0.15 -7.72 7.36
N SER A 140 0.99 -7.01 7.26
CA SER A 140 2.25 -7.48 7.81
C SER A 140 2.31 -7.18 9.31
N MET A 141 2.45 -8.22 10.13
CA MET A 141 2.70 -8.09 11.56
C MET A 141 4.19 -7.79 11.86
N ASP A 142 5.02 -7.76 10.82
CA ASP A 142 6.48 -7.82 10.90
C ASP A 142 7.11 -6.45 10.61
N TYR A 143 6.73 -5.43 11.39
CA TYR A 143 7.37 -4.12 11.34
C TYR A 143 8.42 -3.98 12.43
N TYR A 144 9.59 -3.49 12.05
CA TYR A 144 10.76 -3.38 12.92
C TYR A 144 11.37 -1.98 12.88
N TYR A 145 11.92 -1.54 13.99
CA TYR A 145 12.70 -0.32 14.10
C TYR A 145 14.12 -0.62 14.60
N PRO A 146 15.10 0.25 14.30
CA PRO A 146 16.48 0.09 14.78
C PRO A 146 16.57 0.13 16.31
N HIS A 147 17.37 -0.77 16.90
CA HIS A 147 17.73 -0.78 18.32
C HIS A 147 19.25 -0.96 18.46
N GLU A 148 19.86 -0.52 19.57
CA GLU A 148 21.32 -0.58 19.77
C GLU A 148 21.93 -1.99 19.59
N ALA A 149 21.20 -3.02 20.02
CA ALA A 149 21.60 -4.42 19.92
C ALA A 149 21.00 -5.17 18.71
N GLY A 150 20.31 -4.49 17.80
CA GLY A 150 19.71 -5.11 16.61
C GLY A 150 18.43 -4.43 16.13
N VAL A 151 17.35 -5.19 16.00
CA VAL A 151 16.03 -4.67 15.61
C VAL A 151 14.96 -5.08 16.62
N LYS A 152 13.95 -4.23 16.79
CA LYS A 152 12.83 -4.49 17.70
C LYS A 152 11.50 -4.24 17.01
N ARG A 153 10.48 -4.97 17.44
CA ARG A 153 9.13 -4.90 16.86
C ARG A 153 8.45 -3.59 17.20
N VAL A 154 7.75 -3.02 16.21
CA VAL A 154 6.95 -1.80 16.38
C VAL A 154 5.75 -2.02 17.31
N PHE A 155 5.17 -3.22 17.32
CA PHE A 155 3.94 -3.55 18.04
C PHE A 155 4.16 -4.51 19.21
N ARG A 156 3.50 -4.26 20.35
CA ARG A 156 3.50 -5.16 21.52
C ARG A 156 2.46 -6.28 21.48
N LEU A 157 1.35 -6.03 20.78
CA LEU A 157 0.24 -6.99 20.63
C LEU A 157 -0.04 -7.19 19.14
N HIS A 158 -0.44 -8.40 18.78
CA HIS A 158 -0.75 -8.81 17.41
C HIS A 158 -1.74 -7.85 16.73
N PRO A 159 -1.30 -6.98 15.81
CA PRO A 159 -2.20 -6.12 15.10
C PRO A 159 -2.97 -6.94 14.06
N MET A 160 -4.28 -7.02 14.22
CA MET A 160 -5.15 -7.31 13.09
C MET A 160 -5.46 -5.95 12.46
N PHE A 161 -4.88 -5.76 11.27
CA PHE A 161 -4.96 -4.62 10.33
C PHE A 161 -3.83 -3.57 10.37
N CYS A 162 -3.58 -3.02 9.17
CA CYS A 162 -2.25 -2.70 8.63
C CYS A 162 -2.34 -1.52 7.63
N PRO A 163 -1.26 -1.13 6.91
CA PRO A 163 -0.94 0.25 6.53
C PRO A 163 -2.10 1.00 5.86
N SER A 164 -2.12 2.31 6.06
CA SER A 164 -2.98 3.21 5.28
C SER A 164 -2.81 2.94 3.82
N SER A 165 -3.94 2.77 3.16
CA SER A 165 -3.96 2.60 1.73
C SER A 165 -3.30 3.82 1.06
N ASN A 166 -2.17 3.60 0.38
CA ASN A 166 -1.92 4.24 -0.90
C ASN A 166 -3.02 3.76 -1.84
N SER A 167 -4.18 4.39 -1.69
CA SER A 167 -5.34 4.14 -2.52
C SER A 167 -5.11 4.85 -3.83
N THR A 168 -5.15 4.11 -4.93
CA THR A 168 -5.24 4.69 -6.25
C THR A 168 -6.49 5.58 -6.31
N TYR A 169 -7.62 5.18 -5.73
CA TYR A 169 -8.81 6.01 -5.62
C TYR A 169 -9.56 5.80 -4.30
N VAL A 170 -10.26 6.84 -3.86
CA VAL A 170 -11.17 6.79 -2.72
C VAL A 170 -12.48 7.47 -3.10
N PHE A 171 -13.60 6.76 -2.99
CA PHE A 171 -14.94 7.35 -3.02
C PHE A 171 -15.39 7.52 -1.58
N SER A 172 -15.89 8.70 -1.23
CA SER A 172 -16.39 8.99 0.11
C SER A 172 -17.70 9.75 0.03
N HIS A 173 -18.62 9.40 0.92
CA HIS A 173 -19.78 10.24 1.23
C HIS A 173 -19.28 11.61 1.70
N ARG A 174 -19.98 12.70 1.40
CA ARG A 174 -19.50 14.06 1.73
C ARG A 174 -19.23 14.27 3.23
N ASN A 175 -19.91 13.51 4.10
CA ASN A 175 -19.76 13.59 5.56
C ASN A 175 -18.72 12.59 6.12
N CYS A 176 -17.92 11.95 5.26
CA CYS A 176 -17.05 10.82 5.60
C CYS A 176 -15.54 11.15 5.37
N TYR A 177 -15.16 12.34 4.92
CA TYR A 177 -13.74 12.70 4.82
C TYR A 177 -13.17 13.10 6.19
N ASP A 178 -11.85 12.96 6.36
CA ASP A 178 -11.11 13.42 7.56
C ASP A 178 -11.71 12.96 8.92
N ASN A 179 -12.09 11.69 8.98
CA ASN A 179 -12.73 11.08 10.16
C ASN A 179 -14.07 11.71 10.62
N ARG A 180 -14.72 12.55 9.79
CA ARG A 180 -16.03 13.15 10.12
C ARG A 180 -17.13 12.12 10.39
N TRP A 181 -16.99 10.88 9.93
CA TRP A 181 -17.89 9.76 10.30
C TRP A 181 -18.00 9.54 11.82
N MET A 182 -16.95 9.87 12.58
CA MET A 182 -16.93 9.64 14.03
C MET A 182 -17.99 10.48 14.73
N GLN A 183 -18.37 11.62 14.15
CA GLN A 183 -19.46 12.47 14.63
C GLN A 183 -20.83 11.77 14.56
N TYR A 184 -20.95 10.72 13.75
CA TYR A 184 -22.15 9.91 13.60
C TYR A 184 -22.08 8.60 14.40
N GLY A 185 -21.07 8.42 15.25
CA GLY A 185 -20.86 7.18 16.01
C GLY A 185 -20.50 5.97 15.14
N ILE A 186 -20.07 6.20 13.90
CA ILE A 186 -19.66 5.18 12.94
C ILE A 186 -18.13 5.14 12.97
N SER A 187 -17.55 3.95 13.07
CA SER A 187 -16.10 3.76 12.96
C SER A 187 -15.64 3.77 11.50
N ALA A 188 -14.35 4.02 11.27
CA ALA A 188 -13.76 4.03 9.92
C ALA A 188 -13.93 2.71 9.13
N ALA A 189 -14.19 1.64 9.87
CA ALA A 189 -14.51 0.29 9.46
C ALA A 189 -15.90 0.13 8.86
N GLU A 190 -16.84 0.78 9.52
CA GLU A 190 -18.23 0.51 9.41
C GLU A 190 -18.65 1.26 8.15
N ARG A 191 -19.18 0.50 7.18
CA ARG A 191 -19.55 1.02 5.86
C ARG A 191 -18.34 1.33 4.97
N LEU A 192 -17.25 0.57 5.12
CA LEU A 192 -16.14 0.54 4.17
C LEU A 192 -16.26 -0.66 3.21
N TYR A 193 -16.08 -0.40 1.92
CA TYR A 193 -15.89 -1.43 0.90
C TYR A 193 -14.48 -1.29 0.30
N THR A 194 -13.73 -2.39 0.22
CA THR A 194 -12.37 -2.39 -0.33
C THR A 194 -12.31 -3.16 -1.64
N MET A 195 -11.63 -2.59 -2.63
CA MET A 195 -11.45 -3.20 -3.95
C MET A 195 -9.98 -3.48 -4.21
N GLN A 196 -9.65 -4.68 -4.69
CA GLN A 196 -8.26 -5.03 -5.00
C GLN A 196 -7.86 -4.49 -6.37
N VAL A 197 -6.69 -3.83 -6.44
CA VAL A 197 -6.10 -3.37 -7.70
C VAL A 197 -4.81 -4.13 -8.00
N ASP A 198 -4.49 -4.24 -9.28
CA ASP A 198 -3.29 -4.96 -9.72
C ASP A 198 -2.02 -4.12 -9.57
N HIS A 199 -0.88 -4.73 -9.91
CA HIS A 199 0.43 -4.11 -9.79
C HIS A 199 0.60 -2.86 -10.65
N ILE A 200 0.01 -2.85 -11.86
CA ILE A 200 0.10 -1.74 -12.80
C ILE A 200 -0.71 -0.56 -12.29
N GLU A 201 -1.95 -0.80 -11.89
CA GLU A 201 -2.83 0.23 -11.34
C GLU A 201 -2.29 0.82 -10.03
N SER A 202 -1.58 0.02 -9.23
CA SER A 202 -0.96 0.46 -7.98
C SER A 202 0.33 1.28 -8.11
N VAL A 203 0.84 1.52 -9.33
CA VAL A 203 2.05 2.32 -9.54
C VAL A 203 1.80 3.76 -9.09
N ASP A 204 2.52 4.18 -8.05
CA ASP A 204 2.57 5.55 -7.55
C ASP A 204 3.86 6.23 -8.00
N ILE A 205 3.74 7.37 -8.66
CA ILE A 205 4.90 8.13 -9.15
C ILE A 205 5.32 9.16 -8.11
N ASP A 206 6.41 8.88 -7.41
CA ASP A 206 6.97 9.77 -6.39
C ASP A 206 8.43 10.16 -6.63
N THR A 207 9.19 9.28 -7.27
CA THR A 207 10.62 9.42 -7.56
C THR A 207 10.90 9.34 -9.07
N PRO A 208 12.04 9.85 -9.55
CA PRO A 208 12.47 9.67 -10.94
C PRO A 208 12.48 8.20 -11.39
N GLU A 209 12.81 7.28 -10.50
CA GLU A 209 12.80 5.84 -10.74
C GLU A 209 11.37 5.31 -10.97
N ASP A 210 10.40 5.76 -10.17
CA ASP A 210 8.97 5.41 -10.40
C ASP A 210 8.48 5.98 -11.72
N PHE A 211 8.92 7.19 -12.06
CA PHE A 211 8.59 7.82 -13.34
C PHE A 211 9.12 7.00 -14.52
N ALA A 212 10.37 6.50 -14.43
CA ALA A 212 10.94 5.64 -15.47
C ALA A 212 10.17 4.33 -15.63
N LYS A 213 9.78 3.67 -14.52
CA LYS A 213 8.94 2.47 -14.54
C LYS A 213 7.57 2.73 -15.17
N ALA A 214 6.94 3.85 -14.81
CA ALA A 214 5.66 4.25 -15.39
C ALA A 214 5.80 4.53 -16.90
N GLN A 215 6.91 5.13 -17.34
CA GLN A 215 7.16 5.37 -18.77
C GLN A 215 7.19 4.06 -19.56
N MET A 216 7.81 3.01 -19.03
CA MET A 216 7.84 1.69 -19.66
C MET A 216 6.42 1.11 -19.81
N ILE A 217 5.60 1.21 -18.76
CA ILE A 217 4.19 0.79 -18.81
C ILE A 217 3.42 1.58 -19.86
N ALA A 218 3.58 2.90 -19.89
CA ALA A 218 2.90 3.77 -20.86
C ALA A 218 3.28 3.45 -22.31
N GLU A 219 4.49 2.92 -22.55
CA GLU A 219 4.97 2.45 -23.85
C GLU A 219 4.52 1.01 -24.20
N GLY A 220 3.64 0.41 -23.40
CA GLY A 220 3.13 -0.95 -23.64
C GLY A 220 4.08 -2.06 -23.18
N ARG A 221 5.02 -1.77 -22.30
CA ARG A 221 5.91 -2.75 -21.65
C ARG A 221 5.48 -2.98 -20.21
N PRO A 222 4.48 -3.86 -19.97
CA PRO A 222 4.03 -4.16 -18.61
C PRO A 222 5.10 -4.90 -17.82
N PRO A 223 5.11 -4.78 -16.48
CA PRO A 223 6.07 -5.51 -15.66
C PRO A 223 5.79 -7.01 -15.68
N VAL A 224 6.86 -7.80 -15.56
CA VAL A 224 6.80 -9.24 -15.34
C VAL A 224 6.63 -9.51 -13.85
N VAL A 225 5.47 -10.05 -13.48
CA VAL A 225 5.15 -10.43 -12.10
C VAL A 225 5.48 -11.90 -11.89
N ARG A 226 6.38 -12.18 -10.94
CA ARG A 226 6.81 -13.53 -10.58
C ARG A 226 6.00 -14.03 -9.40
N ALA A 227 5.31 -15.15 -9.59
CA ALA A 227 4.61 -15.83 -8.51
C ALA A 227 5.61 -16.32 -7.43
N PRO A 228 5.24 -16.33 -6.15
CA PRO A 228 6.06 -16.93 -5.10
C PRO A 228 6.10 -18.46 -5.25
N VAL A 229 7.24 -19.06 -4.94
CA VAL A 229 7.49 -20.51 -4.94
C VAL A 229 8.06 -20.90 -3.59
N SER A 230 7.48 -21.92 -2.98
CA SER A 230 7.95 -22.47 -1.70
C SER A 230 8.80 -23.71 -1.93
N THR A 231 9.99 -23.77 -1.32
CA THR A 231 10.91 -24.91 -1.42
C THR A 231 11.34 -25.38 -0.04
N ARG A 232 11.29 -26.70 0.24
CA ARG A 232 11.63 -27.28 1.54
C ARG A 232 13.07 -27.79 1.57
N PHE A 233 13.79 -27.46 2.63
CA PHE A 233 15.16 -27.86 2.94
C PHE A 233 15.22 -28.41 4.38
N GLY A 234 14.94 -29.71 4.54
CA GLY A 234 14.85 -30.34 5.86
C GLY A 234 13.75 -29.71 6.72
N ASP A 235 14.16 -29.11 7.84
CA ASP A 235 13.29 -28.40 8.78
C ASP A 235 12.98 -26.97 8.36
N TRP A 236 13.44 -26.51 7.19
CA TRP A 236 13.24 -25.15 6.71
C TRP A 236 12.43 -25.12 5.42
N VAL A 237 11.66 -24.06 5.21
CA VAL A 237 10.97 -23.73 3.96
C VAL A 237 11.36 -22.32 3.55
N THR A 238 11.82 -22.17 2.33
CA THR A 238 12.02 -20.87 1.69
C THR A 238 10.82 -20.50 0.85
N VAL A 239 10.56 -19.20 0.73
CA VAL A 239 9.63 -18.63 -0.25
C VAL A 239 10.43 -17.64 -1.07
N THR A 240 10.46 -17.81 -2.40
CA THR A 240 11.21 -16.96 -3.33
C THR A 240 10.41 -16.70 -4.61
N PRO A 241 10.70 -15.65 -5.39
CA PRO A 241 10.12 -15.48 -6.72
C PRO A 241 10.40 -16.67 -7.65
N LYS A 242 9.42 -17.02 -8.49
CA LYS A 242 9.59 -18.04 -9.52
C LYS A 242 10.81 -17.74 -10.41
N GLY A 243 11.70 -18.71 -10.53
CA GLY A 243 12.95 -18.62 -11.30
C GLY A 243 14.20 -18.45 -10.45
N VAL A 244 14.06 -18.14 -9.16
CA VAL A 244 15.19 -18.09 -8.23
C VAL A 244 15.74 -19.48 -7.96
N ASP A 245 17.07 -19.61 -7.97
CA ASP A 245 17.77 -20.81 -7.51
C ASP A 245 17.71 -20.89 -5.97
N ALA A 246 16.81 -21.74 -5.48
CA ALA A 246 16.56 -21.88 -4.05
C ALA A 246 17.75 -22.52 -3.30
N GLU A 247 18.57 -23.34 -3.97
CA GLU A 247 19.76 -23.95 -3.36
C GLU A 247 20.84 -22.90 -3.12
N LYS A 248 21.11 -22.04 -4.12
CA LYS A 248 22.01 -20.89 -3.96
C LYS A 248 21.51 -19.94 -2.87
N PHE A 249 20.21 -19.68 -2.82
CA PHE A 249 19.62 -18.86 -1.77
C PHE A 249 19.87 -19.47 -0.37
N MET A 250 19.65 -20.76 -0.19
CA MET A 250 19.94 -21.45 1.08
C MET A 250 21.43 -21.48 1.43
N HIS A 251 22.29 -21.63 0.43
CA HIS A 251 23.73 -21.54 0.63
C HIS A 251 24.16 -20.15 1.12
N PHE A 252 23.59 -19.09 0.53
CA PHE A 252 23.80 -17.70 0.95
C PHE A 252 23.31 -17.43 2.38
N VAL A 253 22.16 -18.01 2.77
CA VAL A 253 21.68 -17.93 4.15
C VAL A 253 22.71 -18.50 5.11
N GLY A 254 23.28 -19.66 4.78
CA GLY A 254 24.37 -20.30 5.52
C GLY A 254 23.91 -21.07 6.76
N GLN A 255 24.65 -22.13 7.12
CA GLN A 255 24.27 -23.00 8.25
C GLN A 255 24.36 -22.32 9.62
N GLU A 256 25.31 -21.38 9.80
CA GLU A 256 25.47 -20.64 11.07
C GLU A 256 24.20 -19.85 11.42
N ARG A 257 23.60 -19.17 10.44
CA ARG A 257 22.33 -18.45 10.64
C ARG A 257 21.15 -19.39 10.86
N LEU A 258 21.26 -20.68 10.52
CA LEU A 258 20.19 -21.66 10.77
C LEU A 258 20.40 -22.43 12.09
N ALA A 259 21.55 -22.27 12.75
CA ALA A 259 21.90 -23.02 13.95
C ALA A 259 21.05 -22.64 15.17
N ASP A 260 20.77 -21.34 15.37
CA ASP A 260 19.84 -20.90 16.42
C ASP A 260 18.40 -21.06 15.95
N THR A 261 17.80 -22.19 16.33
CA THR A 261 16.41 -22.53 16.01
C THR A 261 15.40 -21.90 16.96
N LYS A 262 15.85 -21.16 17.98
CA LYS A 262 14.98 -20.49 18.97
C LYS A 262 14.66 -19.05 18.58
N LYS A 263 15.36 -18.48 17.60
CA LYS A 263 15.10 -17.12 17.10
C LYS A 263 14.73 -17.17 15.61
N PRO A 264 13.87 -16.25 15.12
CA PRO A 264 13.58 -16.18 13.70
C PRO A 264 14.81 -15.66 12.95
N LEU A 265 14.85 -15.93 11.65
CA LEU A 265 15.77 -15.30 10.72
C LEU A 265 14.93 -14.39 9.83
N LEU A 266 15.17 -13.08 9.91
CA LEU A 266 14.38 -12.09 9.17
C LEU A 266 15.10 -11.67 7.91
N ILE A 267 14.34 -11.46 6.85
CA ILE A 267 14.81 -10.75 5.66
C ILE A 267 14.11 -9.41 5.68
N LEU A 268 14.83 -8.32 5.93
CA LEU A 268 14.26 -7.00 6.15
C LEU A 268 14.57 -6.05 5.00
N GLY A 269 13.53 -5.38 4.52
CA GLY A 269 13.63 -4.29 3.56
C GLY A 269 13.22 -2.96 4.19
N THR A 270 13.65 -1.86 3.56
CA THR A 270 13.17 -0.52 3.93
C THR A 270 11.66 -0.45 3.74
N ALA A 271 10.94 -0.06 4.79
CA ALA A 271 9.50 0.10 4.67
C ALA A 271 9.12 1.36 3.90
N THR A 272 8.30 1.18 2.87
CA THR A 272 7.56 2.28 2.25
C THR A 272 6.32 2.57 3.10
N PRO A 273 6.15 3.82 3.57
CA PRO A 273 4.97 4.24 4.31
C PRO A 273 3.65 3.98 3.55
N PRO A 274 2.48 3.97 4.22
CA PRO A 274 2.24 4.55 5.54
C PRO A 274 1.66 3.58 6.59
N LEU A 275 2.23 3.57 7.81
CA LEU A 275 1.66 2.90 8.98
C LEU A 275 0.55 3.75 9.61
N ASN A 276 -0.67 3.69 9.07
CA ASN A 276 -1.84 4.15 9.84
C ASN A 276 -2.40 2.97 10.61
N PHE A 277 -2.52 3.14 11.93
CA PHE A 277 -2.94 2.11 12.86
C PHE A 277 -4.44 2.26 13.13
N TYR A 278 -5.27 1.38 12.56
CA TYR A 278 -6.68 1.30 12.92
C TYR A 278 -7.10 -0.16 13.05
N THR A 279 -7.71 -0.52 14.18
CA THR A 279 -8.30 -1.86 14.39
C THR A 279 -9.75 -1.87 13.93
N ILE A 280 -10.14 -2.91 13.19
CA ILE A 280 -11.54 -3.35 13.10
C ILE A 280 -11.61 -4.80 13.57
N MET A 281 -12.28 -5.04 14.69
CA MET A 281 -12.89 -6.34 14.99
C MET A 281 -14.18 -6.13 15.78
N ASN A 282 -15.28 -6.70 15.26
CA ASN A 282 -16.57 -6.95 15.91
C ASN A 282 -16.79 -6.30 17.29
N ASN A 283 -17.28 -5.06 17.29
CA ASN A 283 -17.89 -4.36 18.43
C ASN A 283 -17.07 -4.20 19.72
N ALA A 284 -15.73 -4.34 19.68
CA ALA A 284 -14.88 -3.96 20.80
C ALA A 284 -13.60 -3.25 20.31
N VAL A 285 -13.50 -1.95 20.59
CA VAL A 285 -12.28 -1.17 20.35
C VAL A 285 -11.20 -1.66 21.31
N ARG A 286 -10.33 -2.56 20.86
CA ARG A 286 -9.02 -2.77 21.49
C ARG A 286 -8.00 -1.91 20.74
N MET A 287 -7.49 -0.88 21.42
CA MET A 287 -6.36 -0.09 20.94
C MET A 287 -5.10 -0.95 21.03
N TYR A 288 -4.36 -1.07 19.93
CA TYR A 288 -3.02 -1.63 19.97
C TYR A 288 -2.06 -0.62 20.61
N TYR A 289 -1.11 -1.14 21.39
CA TYR A 289 -0.04 -0.34 21.93
C TYR A 289 1.19 -0.53 21.07
N MET A 290 1.64 0.57 20.45
CA MET A 290 3.01 0.66 19.95
C MET A 290 3.95 0.38 21.11
N ASP A 291 5.10 -0.20 20.80
CA ASP A 291 6.19 -0.18 21.76
C ASP A 291 6.51 1.27 22.15
N ARG A 292 6.90 1.52 23.41
CA ARG A 292 7.06 2.89 23.93
C ARG A 292 8.11 3.68 23.15
N GLU A 293 9.20 3.02 22.74
CA GLU A 293 10.24 3.62 21.90
C GLU A 293 9.80 3.76 20.45
N ALA A 294 8.96 2.86 19.94
CA ALA A 294 8.35 3.04 18.63
C ALA A 294 7.40 4.26 18.63
N ALA A 295 6.56 4.40 19.66
CA ALA A 295 5.57 5.48 19.75
C ALA A 295 6.20 6.88 19.62
N THR A 296 7.38 7.09 20.22
CA THR A 296 8.11 8.36 20.09
C THR A 296 8.59 8.61 18.65
N CYS A 297 8.94 7.56 17.90
CA CYS A 297 9.27 7.67 16.48
C CYS A 297 8.05 7.97 15.60
N PHE A 298 6.89 7.37 15.90
CA PHE A 298 5.70 7.46 15.06
C PHE A 298 4.82 8.70 15.35
N GLN A 299 4.94 9.32 16.54
CA GLN A 299 4.05 10.40 16.99
C GLN A 299 4.75 11.76 17.14
N SER A 300 5.69 12.11 16.26
CA SER A 300 6.27 13.46 16.28
C SER A 300 5.20 14.54 16.03
N ASP A 301 5.40 15.75 16.55
CA ASP A 301 4.47 16.87 16.35
C ASP A 301 4.16 17.11 14.87
N LYS A 302 5.17 16.96 14.01
CA LYS A 302 5.01 17.14 12.56
C LYS A 302 4.17 16.02 11.92
N VAL A 303 4.36 14.77 12.34
CA VAL A 303 3.52 13.65 11.87
C VAL A 303 2.07 13.84 12.33
N ASN A 304 1.85 14.20 13.60
CA ASN A 304 0.51 14.42 14.15
C ASN A 304 -0.22 15.59 13.47
N LEU A 305 0.50 16.68 13.15
CA LEU A 305 -0.07 17.86 12.51
C LEU A 305 -0.44 17.60 11.05
N THR A 306 0.41 16.89 10.30
CA THR A 306 0.29 16.78 8.84
C THR A 306 -0.33 15.46 8.38
N GLY A 307 -0.36 14.44 9.24
CA GLY A 307 -0.64 13.06 8.86
C GLY A 307 0.40 12.47 7.89
N ASN A 308 1.53 13.15 7.66
CA ASN A 308 2.51 12.75 6.66
C ASN A 308 3.54 11.78 7.26
N SER A 309 3.39 10.52 6.88
CA SER A 309 4.26 9.42 7.28
C SER A 309 5.71 9.52 6.79
N ALA A 310 6.02 10.41 5.83
CA ALA A 310 7.39 10.66 5.39
C ALA A 310 8.28 11.27 6.48
N TYR A 311 7.68 11.82 7.55
CA TYR A 311 8.39 12.32 8.72
C TYR A 311 8.67 11.25 9.77
N ILE A 312 8.20 10.01 9.56
CA ILE A 312 8.51 8.89 10.43
C ILE A 312 9.95 8.43 10.15
N PRO A 313 10.78 8.20 11.18
CA PRO A 313 12.11 7.61 11.02
C PRO A 313 12.09 6.29 10.24
N LYS A 314 13.24 5.94 9.67
CA LYS A 314 13.39 4.70 8.90
C LYS A 314 13.02 3.50 9.76
N HIS A 315 12.08 2.72 9.25
CA HIS A 315 11.65 1.45 9.81
C HIS A 315 11.67 0.40 8.70
N PHE A 316 11.54 -0.86 9.09
CA PHE A 316 11.75 -2.00 8.23
C PHE A 316 10.54 -2.92 8.28
N LEU A 317 10.33 -3.67 7.20
CA LEU A 317 9.39 -4.77 7.19
C LEU A 317 10.04 -6.03 6.64
N HIS A 318 9.44 -7.18 6.95
CA HIS A 318 9.82 -8.42 6.29
C HIS A 318 9.65 -8.32 4.77
N ASP A 319 10.64 -8.79 4.00
CA ASP A 319 10.54 -8.93 2.56
C ASP A 319 9.32 -9.78 2.21
N GLN A 320 8.49 -9.29 1.30
CA GLN A 320 7.23 -9.93 0.95
C GLN A 320 7.43 -11.16 0.05
N HIS A 321 8.59 -11.29 -0.57
CA HIS A 321 8.84 -12.25 -1.64
C HIS A 321 9.99 -13.20 -1.35
N TYR A 322 10.91 -12.80 -0.48
CA TYR A 322 11.94 -13.68 0.07
C TYR A 322 11.67 -13.95 1.55
N ARG A 323 11.40 -15.21 1.89
CA ARG A 323 11.22 -15.66 3.29
C ARG A 323 11.93 -16.97 3.55
N ILE A 324 12.25 -17.18 4.82
CA ILE A 324 12.72 -18.47 5.35
C ILE A 324 12.00 -18.76 6.66
N MET A 325 11.46 -19.96 6.77
CA MET A 325 10.60 -20.36 7.87
C MET A 325 10.99 -21.75 8.35
N ARG A 326 10.98 -21.96 9.66
CA ARG A 326 11.13 -23.30 10.21
C ARG A 326 9.79 -24.02 10.14
N VAL A 327 9.80 -25.26 9.67
CA VAL A 327 8.65 -26.17 9.75
C VAL A 327 8.55 -26.67 11.19
N PRO A 328 7.43 -26.46 11.89
CA PRO A 328 7.21 -27.04 13.21
C PRO A 328 7.28 -28.58 13.17
N GLU A 329 7.64 -29.23 14.28
CA GLU A 329 7.87 -30.68 14.34
C GLU A 329 6.61 -31.53 14.03
N LEU A 330 5.42 -30.94 13.98
CA LEU A 330 4.12 -31.59 13.74
C LEU A 330 3.86 -32.08 12.30
N GLY A 331 4.90 -32.38 11.51
CA GLY A 331 4.76 -32.77 10.10
C GLY A 331 5.93 -33.55 9.52
N LYS A 332 6.66 -34.32 10.35
CA LYS A 332 7.74 -35.19 9.88
C LYS A 332 7.23 -36.38 9.02
N ASP A 333 5.93 -36.70 9.11
CA ASP A 333 5.29 -37.84 8.41
C ASP A 333 4.21 -37.44 7.38
N ALA A 334 4.09 -36.17 7.00
CA ALA A 334 3.16 -35.77 5.94
C ALA A 334 3.80 -36.01 4.57
N ASP A 335 3.32 -37.04 3.87
CA ASP A 335 3.78 -37.44 2.55
C ASP A 335 3.97 -36.25 1.59
N HIS A 336 5.12 -36.29 0.91
CA HIS A 336 5.64 -35.28 0.02
C HIS A 336 4.69 -34.97 -1.14
N LYS A 337 3.86 -33.93 -1.01
CA LYS A 337 3.12 -33.35 -2.13
C LYS A 337 3.29 -31.84 -2.19
N VAL A 338 3.68 -31.36 -3.38
CA VAL A 338 3.58 -29.95 -3.77
C VAL A 338 2.12 -29.71 -4.12
N TRP A 339 1.38 -29.03 -3.24
CA TRP A 339 -0.05 -28.77 -3.44
C TRP A 339 -0.25 -27.56 -4.34
N SER A 340 -0.87 -27.75 -5.50
CA SER A 340 -1.34 -26.66 -6.34
C SER A 340 -2.43 -25.84 -5.64
N HIS A 341 -2.63 -24.59 -6.08
CA HIS A 341 -3.71 -23.72 -5.55
C HIS A 341 -5.12 -24.34 -5.69
N ALA A 342 -5.32 -25.28 -6.62
CA ALA A 342 -6.59 -25.98 -6.79
C ALA A 342 -6.76 -27.10 -5.75
N GLU A 343 -5.71 -27.89 -5.50
CA GLU A 343 -5.76 -28.97 -4.50
C GLU A 343 -5.93 -28.43 -3.07
N GLN A 344 -5.35 -27.27 -2.76
CA GLN A 344 -5.56 -26.59 -1.47
C GLN A 344 -7.04 -26.22 -1.24
N ARG A 345 -7.81 -25.92 -2.30
CA ARG A 345 -9.25 -25.58 -2.19
C ARG A 345 -10.12 -26.81 -1.91
N GLU A 346 -9.82 -27.96 -2.53
CA GLU A 346 -10.56 -29.20 -2.30
C GLU A 346 -10.36 -29.75 -0.88
N MET A 347 -9.21 -29.47 -0.26
CA MET A 347 -8.90 -29.87 1.12
C MET A 347 -9.57 -28.98 2.18
N GLY A 348 -10.39 -28.02 1.78
CA GLY A 348 -11.09 -27.13 2.70
C GLY A 348 -10.19 -26.12 3.40
N TRP A 349 -8.95 -25.92 2.93
CA TRP A 349 -8.07 -24.86 3.46
C TRP A 349 -8.64 -23.51 3.00
N PRO A 350 -9.10 -22.64 3.92
CA PRO A 350 -9.72 -21.39 3.54
C PRO A 350 -8.68 -20.47 2.91
N HIS A 351 -9.07 -19.79 1.83
CA HIS A 351 -8.30 -18.73 1.19
C HIS A 351 -7.63 -17.83 2.24
N GLY A 352 -6.30 -17.93 2.37
CA GLY A 352 -5.50 -17.00 3.18
C GLY A 352 -5.84 -16.94 4.68
N GLY A 353 -6.39 -18.02 5.25
CA GLY A 353 -6.66 -18.13 6.68
C GLY A 353 -5.69 -19.09 7.35
N PHE A 354 -4.67 -18.57 8.01
CA PHE A 354 -3.85 -19.32 8.97
C PHE A 354 -4.77 -19.93 10.04
N HIS A 355 -4.78 -21.26 10.16
CA HIS A 355 -5.48 -21.92 11.25
C HIS A 355 -4.84 -21.48 12.57
N ASN A 356 -5.66 -20.89 13.44
CA ASN A 356 -5.29 -20.49 14.78
C ASN A 356 -5.54 -21.69 15.70
N ASP A 357 -4.65 -22.67 15.67
CA ASP A 357 -4.47 -23.59 16.79
C ASP A 357 -3.10 -23.34 17.41
N SER A 358 -2.99 -23.60 18.70
CA SER A 358 -1.94 -23.13 19.58
C SER A 358 -0.53 -23.66 19.27
N GLN A 359 -0.29 -24.34 18.13
CA GLN A 359 1.00 -24.96 17.78
C GLN A 359 1.36 -24.97 16.27
N GLY A 360 0.71 -24.18 15.40
CA GLY A 360 0.89 -24.23 13.93
C GLY A 360 1.44 -22.97 13.25
N LEU A 361 2.48 -23.14 12.42
CA LEU A 361 3.06 -22.24 11.39
C LEU A 361 2.66 -20.75 11.47
N TYR A 362 3.32 -20.03 12.38
CA TYR A 362 3.21 -18.58 12.48
C TYR A 362 4.12 -17.87 11.47
N PHE A 363 3.54 -16.97 10.67
CA PHE A 363 4.28 -15.88 10.01
C PHE A 363 4.59 -14.73 10.96
N GLY A 364 4.15 -14.78 12.23
CA GLY A 364 4.47 -13.83 13.27
C GLY A 364 4.93 -14.57 14.51
N SER A 365 6.23 -14.62 14.73
CA SER A 365 6.79 -15.43 15.81
C SER A 365 6.29 -15.02 17.20
N GLU A 366 5.95 -15.99 18.05
CA GLU A 366 5.63 -15.85 19.48
C GLU A 366 6.80 -15.32 20.36
N TYR A 367 7.87 -14.80 19.75
CA TYR A 367 8.96 -14.20 20.50
C TYR A 367 8.49 -12.84 21.05
N GLY A 368 8.67 -12.64 22.36
CA GLY A 368 8.21 -11.47 23.09
C GLY A 368 8.86 -10.16 22.62
N ASP A 369 8.79 -9.12 23.44
CA ASP A 369 9.39 -7.78 23.19
C ASP A 369 10.95 -7.79 23.08
N ASP A 370 11.56 -8.96 22.87
CA ASP A 370 13.00 -9.18 22.82
C ASP A 370 13.62 -8.57 21.56
N VAL A 371 14.81 -7.99 21.74
CA VAL A 371 15.62 -7.45 20.64
C VAL A 371 16.16 -8.62 19.82
N LEU A 372 15.90 -8.59 18.52
CA LEU A 372 16.48 -9.55 17.60
C LEU A 372 17.87 -9.05 17.15
N PRO A 373 18.95 -9.81 17.35
CA PRO A 373 20.28 -9.36 17.03
C PRO A 373 20.55 -9.32 15.52
N ASN A 374 21.52 -8.50 15.12
CA ASN A 374 21.79 -8.21 13.70
C ASN A 374 22.22 -9.44 12.88
N ASP A 375 22.82 -10.45 13.49
CA ASP A 375 23.19 -11.73 12.86
C ASP A 375 21.97 -12.58 12.46
N ARG A 376 20.78 -12.22 12.97
CA ARG A 376 19.47 -12.80 12.61
C ARG A 376 18.71 -11.97 11.58
N VAL A 377 19.35 -10.98 10.97
CA VAL A 377 18.76 -10.12 9.94
C VAL A 377 19.60 -10.20 8.67
N ILE A 378 18.95 -10.53 7.57
CA ILE A 378 19.48 -10.37 6.22
C ILE A 378 18.82 -9.12 5.63
N TRP A 379 19.62 -8.15 5.22
CA TRP A 379 19.09 -6.94 4.60
C TRP A 379 18.76 -7.18 3.13
N GLN A 380 17.63 -6.65 2.67
CA GLN A 380 17.20 -6.78 1.28
C GLN A 380 18.24 -6.22 0.31
N GLU A 381 18.97 -5.16 0.70
CA GLU A 381 20.05 -4.57 -0.09
C GLU A 381 21.28 -5.49 -0.22
N GLU A 382 21.49 -6.42 0.72
CA GLU A 382 22.52 -7.47 0.64
C GLU A 382 22.07 -8.60 -0.29
N LEU A 383 20.82 -9.02 -0.14
CA LEU A 383 20.18 -10.05 -0.95
C LEU A 383 20.09 -9.64 -2.43
N ALA A 384 19.76 -8.37 -2.71
CA ALA A 384 19.62 -7.84 -4.06
C ALA A 384 20.92 -7.83 -4.89
N LYS A 385 22.08 -8.06 -4.24
CA LYS A 385 23.40 -8.12 -4.90
C LYS A 385 23.77 -9.52 -5.37
N GLN A 386 22.99 -10.54 -5.00
CA GLN A 386 23.31 -11.93 -5.31
C GLN A 386 22.92 -12.29 -6.74
N ASP A 387 23.66 -13.20 -7.37
CA ASP A 387 23.45 -13.64 -8.76
C ASP A 387 22.12 -14.39 -8.99
N PHE A 388 21.58 -15.00 -7.93
CA PHE A 388 20.28 -15.68 -7.94
C PHE A 388 19.10 -14.75 -7.63
N TYR A 389 19.35 -13.48 -7.29
CA TYR A 389 18.29 -12.54 -6.96
C TYR A 389 17.45 -12.21 -8.20
N LEU A 390 16.13 -12.25 -8.06
CA LEU A 390 15.18 -11.82 -9.08
C LEU A 390 14.17 -10.87 -8.45
N ASP A 391 13.94 -9.72 -9.08
CA ASP A 391 12.87 -8.81 -8.65
C ASP A 391 11.51 -9.50 -8.87
N PRO A 392 10.66 -9.59 -7.83
CA PRO A 392 9.30 -10.12 -7.96
C PRO A 392 8.44 -9.38 -8.99
N ILE A 393 8.72 -8.10 -9.23
CA ILE A 393 8.09 -7.26 -10.25
C ILE A 393 9.18 -6.59 -11.07
N GLU A 394 9.52 -7.22 -12.19
CA GLU A 394 10.57 -6.76 -13.07
C GLU A 394 10.01 -5.88 -14.18
N TYR A 395 10.56 -4.69 -14.36
CA TYR A 395 10.24 -3.79 -15.46
C TYR A 395 11.34 -3.96 -16.52
N LEU A 396 11.00 -4.55 -17.68
CA LEU A 396 11.93 -4.93 -18.76
C LEU A 396 12.07 -3.88 -19.89
#